data_AF-A0A173ZRB6-F1
#
_entry.id   AF-A0A173ZRB6-F1
#
_cell.length_a   1.000
_cell.length_b   1.000
_cell.length_c   1.000
_cell.angle_alpha   90.00
_cell.angle_beta   90.00
_cell.angle_gamma   90.00
#
_symmetry.space_group_name_H-M   'P 1'
#
loop_
_entity.id
_entity.type
_entity.pdbx_description
1 polymer ?
#
loop_
_entity_poly.entity_id
_entity_poly.type
_entity_poly.pdbx_seq_one_letter_code
_entity_poly.pdbx_strand_id
1 'polypeptide(L)'
;MDDYTWEKTIQRRRIRRRRQALLILVLLILALGAFFGWHSYAEKRTPEYALEQAAIAVQKKDADSFRHYVNLDLVTSRGYDDLTADLLSYDTTLTAVNKAAYEKFYITVKPQLTSGTQDTILRRVSSGEWSLPEGTDILKGRQLGIDYERFLARSQMRNTSLVGIGKVTRDGTAATAEIEVRDDWTGTSFTLEAAMEQATDGHWQVTYLKNYRDYLDAITPLHNEDIAKYSEATKNIVASYNEKLTAYKARFAALSQTSSGTFTAEQKAGLEALVEKEVIPTLQARQQELASVEVPPGARYLADQRQQATELTLKAWQHFLAGIKNDDPDELAQAETLNKQELAVDLRVDDIIRHTAISRSIPNLP
;
A
#
# COMPACT_ATOMS: atom_id res chain seq x y z
N MET A 1 81.96 41.45 -17.36
CA MET A 1 80.51 41.20 -17.23
C MET A 1 80.37 40.29 -16.03
N ASP A 2 80.02 40.83 -14.86
CA ASP A 2 80.17 40.13 -13.58
C ASP A 2 79.22 38.94 -13.46
N ASP A 3 79.78 37.77 -13.14
CA ASP A 3 79.07 36.48 -12.95
C ASP A 3 77.84 36.63 -12.04
N TYR A 4 77.94 37.48 -11.02
CA TYR A 4 76.86 37.77 -10.07
C TYR A 4 75.60 38.36 -10.73
N THR A 5 75.76 39.16 -11.79
CA THR A 5 74.61 39.77 -12.51
C THR A 5 73.93 38.79 -13.46
N TRP A 6 74.70 37.85 -14.03
CA TRP A 6 74.20 36.80 -14.90
C TRP A 6 73.42 35.72 -14.12
N GLU A 7 73.93 35.30 -12.96
CA GLU A 7 73.21 34.37 -12.07
C GLU A 7 71.89 34.97 -11.55
N LYS A 8 71.89 36.26 -11.19
CA LYS A 8 70.70 36.95 -10.67
C LYS A 8 69.61 37.10 -11.74
N THR A 9 69.98 37.28 -13.02
CA THR A 9 69.02 37.34 -14.14
C THR A 9 68.47 35.97 -14.50
N ILE A 10 69.28 34.90 -14.45
CA ILE A 10 68.81 33.51 -14.62
C ILE A 10 67.89 33.09 -13.48
N GLN A 11 68.23 33.40 -12.22
CA GLN A 11 67.38 33.12 -11.07
C GLN A 11 66.04 33.85 -11.17
N ARG A 12 66.02 35.14 -11.54
CA ARG A 12 64.77 35.90 -11.77
C ARG A 12 63.91 35.30 -12.88
N ARG A 13 64.51 34.85 -13.99
CA ARG A 13 63.79 34.16 -15.08
C ARG A 13 63.23 32.81 -14.64
N ARG A 14 63.97 32.03 -13.84
CA ARG A 14 63.51 30.76 -13.26
C ARG A 14 62.36 30.98 -12.26
N ILE A 15 62.45 31.99 -11.40
CA ILE A 15 61.38 32.35 -10.46
C ILE A 15 60.12 32.82 -11.22
N ARG A 16 60.27 33.66 -12.25
CA ARG A 16 59.15 34.11 -13.10
C ARG A 16 58.51 32.94 -13.85
N ARG A 17 59.30 32.04 -14.46
CA ARG A 17 58.80 30.84 -15.12
C ARG A 17 58.13 29.86 -14.16
N ARG A 18 58.68 29.67 -12.94
CA ARG A 18 58.05 28.86 -11.89
C ARG A 18 56.74 29.47 -11.41
N ARG A 19 56.66 30.79 -11.22
CA ARG A 19 55.41 31.49 -10.88
C ARG A 19 54.37 31.40 -12.00
N GLN A 20 54.78 31.56 -13.26
CA GLN A 20 53.90 31.39 -14.42
C GLN A 20 53.41 29.95 -14.57
N ALA A 21 54.28 28.95 -14.38
CA ALA A 21 53.91 27.54 -14.40
C ALA A 21 52.93 27.20 -13.26
N LEU A 22 53.13 27.77 -12.06
CA LEU A 22 52.24 27.59 -10.92
C LEU A 22 50.87 28.25 -11.15
N LEU A 23 50.84 29.44 -11.74
CA LEU A 23 49.58 30.09 -12.14
C LEU A 23 48.81 29.27 -13.19
N ILE A 24 49.49 28.73 -14.19
CA ILE A 24 48.88 27.85 -15.21
C ILE A 24 48.33 26.58 -14.57
N LEU A 25 49.08 25.96 -13.65
CA LEU A 25 48.64 24.78 -12.91
C LEU A 25 47.36 25.06 -12.09
N VAL A 26 47.32 26.20 -11.38
CA VAL A 26 46.13 26.60 -10.60
C VAL A 26 44.92 26.83 -11.53
N LEU A 27 45.11 27.47 -12.68
CA LEU A 27 44.03 27.67 -13.66
C LEU A 27 43.52 26.34 -14.24
N LEU A 28 44.39 25.37 -14.48
CA LEU A 28 43.99 24.04 -14.94
C LEU A 28 43.20 23.28 -13.87
N ILE A 29 43.60 23.37 -12.61
CA ILE A 29 42.85 22.77 -11.49
C ILE A 29 41.46 23.40 -11.37
N LEU A 30 41.35 24.72 -11.50
CA LEU A 30 40.05 25.42 -11.49
C LEU A 30 39.19 25.05 -12.69
N ALA A 31 39.76 24.93 -13.88
CA ALA A 31 39.04 24.52 -15.08
C ALA A 31 38.55 23.07 -14.99
N LEU A 32 39.38 22.16 -14.46
CA LEU A 32 38.97 20.78 -14.18
C LEU A 32 37.89 20.73 -13.10
N GLY A 33 38.03 21.50 -12.02
CA GLY A 33 37.02 21.60 -10.97
C GLY A 33 35.69 22.16 -11.50
N ALA A 34 35.73 23.16 -12.38
CA ALA A 34 34.54 23.69 -13.05
C ALA A 34 33.93 22.68 -14.03
N PHE A 35 34.76 21.94 -14.77
CA PHE A 35 34.31 20.90 -15.70
C PHE A 35 33.67 19.72 -14.97
N PHE A 36 34.33 19.17 -13.95
CA PHE A 36 33.79 18.08 -13.12
C PHE A 36 32.58 18.54 -12.31
N GLY A 37 32.61 19.77 -11.79
CA GLY A 37 31.47 20.39 -11.11
C GLY A 37 30.27 20.56 -12.02
N TRP A 38 30.48 21.06 -13.25
CA TRP A 38 29.44 21.18 -14.28
C TRP A 38 28.90 19.81 -14.70
N HIS A 39 29.77 18.83 -14.95
CA HIS A 39 29.34 17.49 -15.34
C HIS A 39 28.49 16.83 -14.25
N SER A 40 28.98 16.84 -13.00
CA SER A 40 28.23 16.33 -11.86
C SER A 40 26.92 17.09 -11.63
N TYR A 41 26.90 18.38 -11.95
CA TYR A 41 25.70 19.22 -11.85
C TYR A 41 24.69 18.95 -12.97
N ALA A 42 25.16 18.69 -14.20
CA ALA A 42 24.32 18.36 -15.33
C ALA A 42 23.71 16.95 -15.19
N GLU A 43 24.49 15.99 -14.72
CA GLU A 43 24.06 14.61 -14.46
C GLU A 43 22.95 14.55 -13.40
N LYS A 44 23.09 15.34 -12.32
CA LYS A 44 22.07 15.52 -11.27
C LYS A 44 20.76 16.17 -11.74
N ARG A 45 20.71 16.68 -12.97
CA ARG A 45 19.57 17.40 -13.56
C ARG A 45 18.96 16.66 -14.75
N THR A 46 19.07 15.34 -14.73
CA THR A 46 18.43 14.45 -15.69
C THR A 46 17.24 13.73 -15.06
N PRO A 47 16.17 13.42 -15.83
CA PRO A 47 15.06 12.61 -15.33
C PRO A 47 15.54 11.20 -14.92
N GLU A 48 16.50 10.62 -15.64
CA GLU A 48 17.12 9.33 -15.31
C GLU A 48 17.74 9.33 -13.91
N TYR A 49 18.52 10.37 -13.58
CA TYR A 49 19.11 10.52 -12.26
C TYR A 49 18.04 10.62 -11.16
N ALA A 50 16.95 11.36 -11.39
CA ALA A 50 15.87 11.45 -10.41
C ALA A 50 15.20 10.11 -10.13
N LEU A 51 14.98 9.29 -11.16
CA LEU A 51 14.43 7.93 -10.99
C LEU A 51 15.39 7.03 -10.22
N GLU A 52 16.69 7.08 -10.54
CA GLU A 52 17.72 6.34 -9.80
C GLU A 52 17.76 6.76 -8.33
N GLN A 53 17.73 8.07 -8.05
CA GLN A 53 17.71 8.55 -6.67
C GLN A 53 16.43 8.19 -5.93
N ALA A 54 15.26 8.19 -6.59
CA ALA A 54 14.02 7.69 -5.99
C ALA A 54 14.16 6.21 -5.60
N ALA A 55 14.72 5.36 -6.48
CA ALA A 55 14.97 3.95 -6.18
C ALA A 55 15.98 3.77 -5.03
N ILE A 56 17.06 4.54 -5.02
CA ILE A 56 18.06 4.55 -3.94
C ILE A 56 17.44 4.99 -2.62
N ALA A 57 16.54 5.98 -2.64
CA ALA A 57 15.85 6.46 -1.44
C ALA A 57 14.99 5.36 -0.81
N VAL A 58 14.30 4.54 -1.62
CA VAL A 58 13.59 3.34 -1.14
C VAL A 58 14.57 2.34 -0.49
N GLN A 59 15.69 2.04 -1.14
CA GLN A 59 16.68 1.08 -0.62
C GLN A 59 17.34 1.56 0.69
N LYS A 60 17.61 2.86 0.79
CA LYS A 60 18.23 3.50 1.97
C LYS A 60 17.21 3.86 3.05
N LYS A 61 15.93 3.59 2.84
CA LYS A 61 14.83 3.97 3.73
C LYS A 61 14.76 5.47 4.02
N ASP A 62 15.09 6.29 3.02
CA ASP A 62 15.15 7.74 3.10
C ASP A 62 13.89 8.37 2.50
N ALA A 63 12.88 8.56 3.34
CA ALA A 63 11.58 9.11 2.93
C ALA A 63 11.69 10.57 2.44
N ASP A 64 12.61 11.37 2.98
CA ASP A 64 12.79 12.76 2.58
C ASP A 64 13.40 12.86 1.18
N SER A 65 14.43 12.06 0.89
CA SER A 65 14.99 11.95 -0.45
C SER A 65 13.96 11.40 -1.44
N PHE A 66 13.14 10.42 -1.04
CA PHE A 66 12.09 9.88 -1.91
C PHE A 66 11.07 10.96 -2.29
N ARG A 67 10.59 11.72 -1.30
CA ARG A 67 9.66 12.85 -1.50
C ARG A 67 10.27 13.97 -2.35
N HIS A 68 11.60 14.11 -2.36
CA HIS A 68 12.28 15.08 -3.20
C HIS A 68 12.25 14.69 -4.69
N TYR A 69 12.25 13.40 -5.05
CA TYR A 69 12.24 12.94 -6.44
C TYR A 69 10.88 12.40 -6.92
N VAL A 70 9.90 12.31 -6.01
CA VAL A 70 8.53 11.90 -6.32
C VAL A 70 7.57 12.94 -5.73
N ASN A 71 6.86 13.65 -6.59
CA ASN A 71 5.81 14.59 -6.20
C ASN A 71 4.57 13.80 -5.75
N LEU A 72 4.58 13.38 -4.48
CA LEU A 72 3.54 12.56 -3.89
C LEU A 72 2.16 13.24 -3.90
N ASP A 73 2.10 14.58 -3.88
CA ASP A 73 0.84 15.31 -4.01
C ASP A 73 0.15 15.02 -5.34
N LEU A 74 0.87 15.25 -6.45
CA LEU A 74 0.33 14.97 -7.78
C LEU A 74 0.13 13.46 -8.02
N VAL A 75 1.08 12.62 -7.62
CA VAL A 75 1.03 11.16 -7.87
C VAL A 75 -0.20 10.56 -7.18
N THR A 76 -0.41 10.86 -5.89
CA THR A 76 -1.56 10.33 -5.15
C THR A 76 -2.88 10.96 -5.58
N SER A 77 -2.89 12.25 -5.92
CA SER A 77 -4.10 12.95 -6.35
C SER A 77 -4.61 12.47 -7.71
N ARG A 78 -3.71 12.26 -8.68
CA ARG A 78 -4.04 11.69 -9.99
C ARG A 78 -4.35 10.20 -9.90
N GLY A 79 -3.55 9.45 -9.15
CA GLY A 79 -3.81 8.02 -8.91
C GLY A 79 -5.15 7.79 -8.20
N TYR A 80 -5.58 8.70 -7.34
CA TYR A 80 -6.91 8.68 -6.74
C TYR A 80 -8.02 8.84 -7.79
N ASP A 81 -7.89 9.83 -8.68
CA ASP A 81 -8.88 10.04 -9.75
C ASP A 81 -8.96 8.81 -10.67
N ASP A 82 -7.81 8.26 -11.03
CA ASP A 82 -7.70 7.04 -11.83
C ASP A 82 -8.20 5.80 -11.09
N LEU A 83 -8.07 5.69 -9.77
CA LEU A 83 -8.64 4.56 -9.04
C LEU A 83 -10.16 4.68 -8.89
N THR A 84 -10.67 5.91 -8.86
CA THR A 84 -12.07 6.18 -8.49
C THR A 84 -13.01 6.44 -9.65
N ALA A 85 -12.51 6.78 -10.85
CA ALA A 85 -13.38 7.16 -11.98
C ALA A 85 -14.43 6.10 -12.34
N ASP A 86 -14.11 4.82 -12.18
CA ASP A 86 -15.01 3.70 -12.50
C ASP A 86 -15.60 2.97 -11.29
N LEU A 87 -15.47 3.52 -10.08
CA LEU A 87 -16.03 2.91 -8.88
C LEU A 87 -17.56 2.72 -8.96
N LEU A 88 -18.22 3.53 -9.79
CA LEU A 88 -19.68 3.62 -9.91
C LEU A 88 -20.17 3.48 -11.34
N SER A 89 -19.28 3.34 -12.33
CA SER A 89 -19.66 3.29 -13.74
C SER A 89 -20.39 1.99 -14.08
N TYR A 90 -20.11 0.91 -13.35
CA TYR A 90 -20.61 -0.43 -13.65
C TYR A 90 -21.75 -0.93 -12.76
N ASP A 91 -22.11 -0.20 -11.70
CA ASP A 91 -23.20 -0.61 -10.82
C ASP A 91 -24.55 -0.14 -11.37
N THR A 92 -25.17 -1.01 -12.19
CA THR A 92 -26.48 -0.77 -12.82
C THR A 92 -27.64 -0.73 -11.81
N THR A 93 -27.40 -1.10 -10.55
CA THR A 93 -28.41 -1.06 -9.49
C THR A 93 -28.53 0.33 -8.85
N LEU A 94 -27.56 1.22 -9.08
CA LEU A 94 -27.57 2.58 -8.56
C LEU A 94 -28.50 3.49 -9.37
N THR A 95 -29.41 4.16 -8.66
CA THR A 95 -30.17 5.27 -9.25
C THR A 95 -29.24 6.44 -9.55
N ALA A 96 -29.62 7.31 -10.49
CA ALA A 96 -28.86 8.51 -10.83
C ALA A 96 -28.59 9.41 -9.60
N VAL A 97 -29.55 9.50 -8.68
CA VAL A 97 -29.41 10.26 -7.43
C VAL A 97 -28.35 9.65 -6.51
N ASN A 98 -28.38 8.32 -6.34
CA ASN A 98 -27.40 7.63 -5.51
C ASN A 98 -26.00 7.73 -6.12
N LYS A 99 -25.89 7.57 -7.45
CA LYS A 99 -24.63 7.75 -8.17
C LYS A 99 -24.02 9.13 -7.93
N ALA A 100 -24.79 10.20 -8.09
CA ALA A 100 -24.33 11.56 -7.83
C ALA A 100 -23.93 11.80 -6.36
N ALA A 101 -24.65 11.19 -5.41
CA ALA A 101 -24.30 11.26 -4.00
C ALA A 101 -22.94 10.58 -3.70
N TYR A 102 -22.69 9.40 -4.29
CA TYR A 102 -21.41 8.71 -4.16
C TYR A 102 -20.27 9.47 -4.86
N GLU A 103 -20.47 10.00 -6.06
CA GLU A 103 -19.48 10.84 -6.74
C GLU A 103 -19.08 12.04 -5.88
N LYS A 104 -20.07 12.75 -5.31
CA LYS A 104 -19.83 13.85 -4.37
C LYS A 104 -19.07 13.40 -3.12
N PHE A 105 -19.37 12.21 -2.60
CA PHE A 105 -18.66 11.64 -1.45
C PHE A 105 -17.18 11.39 -1.76
N TYR A 106 -16.85 10.75 -2.90
CA TYR A 106 -15.46 10.53 -3.31
C TYR A 106 -14.70 11.85 -3.54
N ILE A 107 -15.34 12.86 -4.15
CA ILE A 107 -14.74 14.21 -4.24
C ILE A 107 -14.45 14.79 -2.84
N THR A 108 -15.38 14.61 -1.90
CA THR A 108 -15.28 15.18 -0.55
C THR A 108 -14.15 14.54 0.27
N VAL A 109 -13.94 13.23 0.13
CA VAL A 109 -12.96 12.47 0.92
C VAL A 109 -11.57 12.39 0.26
N LYS A 110 -11.42 12.90 -0.97
CA LYS A 110 -10.16 12.90 -1.72
C LYS A 110 -8.98 13.48 -0.93
N PRO A 111 -9.07 14.64 -0.25
CA PRO A 111 -7.93 15.21 0.49
C PRO A 111 -7.41 14.28 1.59
N GLN A 112 -8.31 13.64 2.34
CA GLN A 112 -7.95 12.72 3.41
C GLN A 112 -7.29 11.45 2.84
N LEU A 113 -7.85 10.88 1.77
CA LEU A 113 -7.31 9.65 1.16
C LEU A 113 -5.96 9.89 0.48
N THR A 114 -5.80 10.99 -0.23
CA THR A 114 -4.54 11.36 -0.87
C THR A 114 -3.46 11.59 0.19
N SER A 115 -3.71 12.46 1.18
CA SER A 115 -2.78 12.72 2.28
C SER A 115 -2.38 11.44 3.02
N GLY A 116 -3.34 10.60 3.41
CA GLY A 116 -3.03 9.35 4.10
C GLY A 116 -2.28 8.33 3.24
N THR A 117 -2.50 8.35 1.92
CA THR A 117 -1.75 7.52 0.97
C THR A 117 -0.31 7.99 0.86
N GLN A 118 -0.07 9.31 0.85
CA GLN A 118 1.29 9.86 0.90
C GLN A 118 2.00 9.40 2.17
N ASP A 119 1.36 9.54 3.33
CA ASP A 119 1.93 9.08 4.61
C ASP A 119 2.20 7.58 4.62
N THR A 120 1.30 6.78 4.01
CA THR A 120 1.47 5.32 3.89
C THR A 120 2.68 4.98 3.01
N ILE A 121 2.86 5.67 1.88
CA ILE A 121 4.04 5.49 1.01
C ILE A 121 5.31 5.89 1.76
N LEU A 122 5.33 7.04 2.44
CA LEU A 122 6.50 7.51 3.19
C LEU A 122 6.85 6.57 4.36
N ARG A 123 5.86 6.05 5.08
CA ARG A 123 6.07 4.99 6.08
C ARG A 123 6.64 3.73 5.46
N ARG A 124 6.12 3.29 4.31
CA ARG A 124 6.65 2.11 3.60
C ARG A 124 8.11 2.28 3.18
N VAL A 125 8.48 3.49 2.74
CA VAL A 125 9.86 3.83 2.40
C VAL A 125 10.74 3.78 3.64
N SER A 126 10.35 4.45 4.73
CA SER A 126 11.18 4.56 5.94
C SER A 126 11.28 3.28 6.76
N SER A 127 10.22 2.48 6.86
CA SER A 127 10.21 1.25 7.66
C SER A 127 10.65 0.03 6.84
N GLY A 128 10.32 0.00 5.55
CA GLY A 128 10.42 -1.21 4.73
C GLY A 128 9.15 -2.06 4.71
N GLU A 129 8.10 -1.66 5.43
CA GLU A 129 6.88 -2.45 5.63
C GLU A 129 5.62 -1.62 5.36
N TRP A 130 4.58 -2.28 4.83
CA TRP A 130 3.28 -1.64 4.68
C TRP A 130 2.57 -1.58 6.02
N SER A 131 2.22 -0.39 6.48
CA SER A 131 1.49 -0.19 7.73
C SER A 131 0.24 0.66 7.54
N LEU A 132 -0.82 0.26 8.22
CA LEU A 132 -2.08 1.00 8.27
C LEU A 132 -2.01 2.15 9.28
N PRO A 133 -2.83 3.20 9.09
CA PRO A 133 -3.00 4.23 10.09
C PRO A 133 -3.56 3.67 11.42
N GLU A 134 -3.02 4.14 12.53
CA GLU A 134 -3.38 3.72 13.89
C GLU A 134 -3.92 4.90 14.73
N GLY A 135 -4.22 4.65 16.01
CA GLY A 135 -4.65 5.70 16.94
C GLY A 135 -6.01 6.32 16.57
N THR A 136 -6.05 7.66 16.50
CA THR A 136 -7.24 8.48 16.22
C THR A 136 -7.31 8.96 14.76
N ASP A 137 -6.53 8.36 13.85
CA ASP A 137 -6.55 8.70 12.43
C ASP A 137 -7.91 8.36 11.80
N ILE A 138 -8.46 9.28 11.00
CA ILE A 138 -9.76 9.16 10.32
C ILE A 138 -9.79 8.03 9.28
N LEU A 139 -8.63 7.59 8.80
CA LEU A 139 -8.47 6.46 7.88
C LEU A 139 -8.37 5.12 8.60
N LYS A 140 -8.30 5.11 9.94
CA LYS A 140 -8.27 3.87 10.70
C LYS A 140 -9.58 3.12 10.54
N GLY A 141 -9.49 1.90 10.01
CA GLY A 141 -10.64 1.05 9.77
C GLY A 141 -11.58 1.67 8.73
N ARG A 142 -12.76 2.09 9.18
CA ARG A 142 -13.86 2.58 8.32
C ARG A 142 -14.43 3.93 8.75
N GLN A 143 -13.71 4.71 9.56
CA GLN A 143 -14.24 5.94 10.15
C GLN A 143 -14.64 7.01 9.11
N LEU A 144 -13.91 7.09 8.00
CA LEU A 144 -14.24 7.98 6.87
C LEU A 144 -15.41 7.48 6.00
N GLY A 145 -16.03 6.34 6.34
CA GLY A 145 -17.02 5.66 5.48
C GLY A 145 -16.39 4.87 4.32
N ILE A 146 -15.06 4.79 4.26
CA ILE A 146 -14.28 3.98 3.32
C ILE A 146 -13.37 3.07 4.13
N ASP A 147 -13.32 1.79 3.77
CA ASP A 147 -12.29 0.87 4.27
C ASP A 147 -10.97 1.20 3.59
N TYR A 148 -10.08 1.89 4.30
CA TYR A 148 -8.82 2.38 3.74
C TYR A 148 -7.86 1.24 3.36
N GLU A 149 -7.88 0.15 4.11
CA GLU A 149 -7.12 -1.06 3.80
C GLU A 149 -7.59 -1.67 2.47
N ARG A 150 -8.91 -1.71 2.25
CA ARG A 150 -9.47 -2.14 0.96
C ARG A 150 -9.13 -1.15 -0.17
N PHE A 151 -9.15 0.14 0.09
CA PHE A 151 -8.75 1.16 -0.89
C PHE A 151 -7.31 0.94 -1.36
N LEU A 152 -6.38 0.73 -0.43
CA LEU A 152 -4.98 0.41 -0.74
C LEU A 152 -4.84 -0.90 -1.50
N ALA A 153 -5.62 -1.94 -1.17
CA ALA A 153 -5.60 -3.19 -1.92
C ALA A 153 -6.04 -3.00 -3.37
N ARG A 154 -7.11 -2.22 -3.61
CA ARG A 154 -7.61 -1.94 -4.97
C ARG A 154 -6.65 -1.13 -5.83
N SER A 155 -5.79 -0.32 -5.21
CA SER A 155 -4.76 0.44 -5.92
C SER A 155 -3.66 -0.45 -6.54
N GLN A 156 -3.58 -1.73 -6.17
CA GLN A 156 -2.50 -2.65 -6.55
C GLN A 156 -1.08 -2.21 -6.11
N MET A 157 -0.91 -1.06 -5.44
CA MET A 157 0.42 -0.53 -5.10
C MET A 157 1.26 -1.49 -4.24
N ARG A 158 0.60 -2.29 -3.39
CA ARG A 158 1.26 -3.22 -2.46
C ARG A 158 1.74 -4.50 -3.12
N ASN A 159 1.13 -4.85 -4.25
CA ASN A 159 1.38 -6.07 -4.99
C ASN A 159 2.12 -5.78 -6.30
N THR A 160 2.60 -4.54 -6.51
CA THR A 160 3.31 -4.16 -7.72
C THR A 160 4.79 -4.01 -7.40
N SER A 161 5.61 -4.85 -8.02
CA SER A 161 7.07 -4.79 -7.89
C SER A 161 7.70 -4.11 -9.10
N LEU A 162 8.68 -3.24 -8.85
CA LEU A 162 9.53 -2.65 -9.88
C LEU A 162 10.45 -3.73 -10.47
N VAL A 163 10.44 -3.85 -11.78
CA VAL A 163 11.35 -4.73 -12.54
C VAL A 163 12.51 -3.92 -13.11
N GLY A 164 12.22 -2.76 -13.70
CA GLY A 164 13.23 -1.96 -14.38
C GLY A 164 12.74 -0.59 -14.80
N ILE A 165 13.67 0.23 -15.27
CA ILE A 165 13.39 1.51 -15.91
C ILE A 165 13.75 1.32 -17.39
N GLY A 166 12.75 1.50 -18.26
CA GLY A 166 12.88 1.42 -19.70
C GLY A 166 13.33 2.74 -20.29
N LYS A 167 12.74 3.11 -21.43
CA LYS A 167 13.11 4.34 -22.12
C LYS A 167 12.64 5.59 -21.36
N VAL A 168 13.52 6.59 -21.30
CA VAL A 168 13.15 7.95 -20.86
C VAL A 168 13.19 8.89 -22.05
N THR A 169 12.06 9.54 -22.32
CA THR A 169 11.91 10.51 -23.40
C THR A 169 11.70 11.89 -22.82
N ARG A 170 12.67 12.78 -23.03
CA ARG A 170 12.65 14.15 -22.54
C ARG A 170 12.14 15.12 -23.62
N ASP A 171 11.26 16.02 -23.22
CA ASP A 171 10.80 17.16 -24.00
C ASP A 171 10.89 18.45 -23.15
N GLY A 172 11.99 19.19 -23.32
CA GLY A 172 12.25 20.42 -22.55
C GLY A 172 12.34 20.18 -21.04
N THR A 173 11.35 20.69 -20.31
CA THR A 173 11.17 20.58 -18.84
C THR A 173 10.16 19.49 -18.44
N ALA A 174 9.69 18.70 -19.40
CA ALA A 174 8.87 17.51 -19.17
C ALA A 174 9.61 16.27 -19.66
N ALA A 175 9.28 15.11 -19.09
CA ALA A 175 9.76 13.83 -19.58
C ALA A 175 8.72 12.73 -19.33
N THR A 176 8.83 11.64 -20.06
CA THR A 176 8.08 10.41 -19.83
C THR A 176 9.06 9.27 -19.68
N ALA A 177 8.95 8.54 -18.58
CA ALA A 177 9.77 7.37 -18.30
C ALA A 177 8.91 6.11 -18.30
N GLU A 178 9.38 5.09 -19.01
CA GLU A 178 8.81 3.74 -18.94
C GLU A 178 9.29 3.07 -17.65
N ILE A 179 8.36 2.64 -16.82
CA ILE A 179 8.60 1.91 -15.58
C ILE A 179 8.04 0.50 -15.76
N GLU A 180 8.93 -0.48 -15.88
CA GLU A 180 8.55 -1.88 -16.01
C GLU A 180 8.19 -2.42 -14.63
N VAL A 181 6.96 -2.90 -14.50
CA VAL A 181 6.45 -3.47 -13.25
C VAL A 181 5.90 -4.87 -13.45
N ARG A 182 5.76 -5.60 -12.35
CA ARG A 182 5.10 -6.89 -12.31
C ARG A 182 4.14 -6.94 -11.13
N ASP A 183 2.92 -7.40 -11.37
CA ASP A 183 2.01 -7.77 -10.29
C ASP A 183 2.49 -9.10 -9.66
N ASP A 184 2.72 -9.07 -8.35
CA ASP A 184 3.36 -10.14 -7.59
C ASP A 184 2.48 -11.38 -7.43
N TRP A 185 1.17 -11.25 -7.59
CA TRP A 185 0.24 -12.36 -7.45
C TRP A 185 0.02 -13.03 -8.81
N THR A 186 -0.48 -12.29 -9.79
CA THR A 186 -0.78 -12.83 -11.13
C THR A 186 0.48 -13.08 -11.96
N GLY A 187 1.61 -12.45 -11.61
CA GLY A 187 2.84 -12.50 -12.38
C GLY A 187 2.81 -11.65 -13.65
N THR A 188 1.75 -10.87 -13.85
CA THR A 188 1.54 -10.08 -15.06
C THR A 188 2.50 -8.89 -15.10
N SER A 189 3.26 -8.78 -16.19
CA SER A 189 4.12 -7.63 -16.45
C SER A 189 3.34 -6.50 -17.12
N PHE A 190 3.68 -5.26 -16.77
CA PHE A 190 3.09 -4.07 -17.36
C PHE A 190 4.13 -2.94 -17.44
N THR A 191 3.99 -2.04 -18.42
CA THR A 191 4.85 -0.86 -18.54
C THR A 191 4.04 0.39 -18.18
N LEU A 192 4.34 0.97 -17.03
CA LEU A 192 3.76 2.24 -16.59
C LEU A 192 4.52 3.40 -17.23
N GLU A 193 3.80 4.43 -17.63
CA GLU A 193 4.37 5.67 -18.16
C GLU A 193 4.37 6.75 -17.06
N ALA A 194 5.51 6.94 -16.41
CA ALA A 194 5.69 7.99 -15.42
C ALA A 194 5.93 9.34 -16.12
N ALA A 195 4.99 10.26 -15.94
CA ALA A 195 5.21 11.66 -16.27
C ALA A 195 6.18 12.28 -15.26
N MET A 196 7.13 13.06 -15.76
CA MET A 196 8.12 13.76 -14.95
C MET A 196 8.20 15.23 -15.35
N GLU A 197 8.48 16.08 -14.38
CA GLU A 197 8.63 17.52 -14.59
C GLU A 197 9.89 18.02 -13.88
N GLN A 198 10.51 19.05 -14.48
CA GLN A 198 11.63 19.75 -13.87
C GLN A 198 11.12 20.85 -12.93
N ALA A 199 11.50 20.75 -11.66
CA ALA A 199 11.23 21.77 -10.64
C ALA A 199 12.03 23.06 -10.89
N THR A 200 11.67 24.13 -10.18
CA THR A 200 12.24 25.48 -10.37
C THR A 200 13.74 25.59 -10.07
N ASP A 201 14.25 24.77 -9.17
CA ASP A 201 15.67 24.65 -8.83
C ASP A 201 16.44 23.68 -9.76
N GLY A 202 15.76 23.10 -10.75
CA GLY A 202 16.31 22.26 -11.80
C GLY A 202 16.35 20.76 -11.51
N HIS A 203 15.90 20.27 -10.34
CA HIS A 203 15.76 18.82 -10.12
C HIS A 203 14.53 18.27 -10.85
N TRP A 204 14.51 16.96 -11.12
CA TRP A 204 13.38 16.30 -11.75
C TRP A 204 12.56 15.52 -10.72
N GLN A 205 11.25 15.45 -10.94
CA GLN A 205 10.35 14.68 -10.09
C GLN A 205 9.37 13.87 -10.94
N VAL A 206 9.02 12.67 -10.47
CA VAL A 206 7.84 11.96 -10.98
C VAL A 206 6.58 12.68 -10.49
N THR A 207 5.66 13.00 -11.39
CA THR A 207 4.45 13.77 -11.07
C THR A 207 3.18 12.93 -11.11
N TYR A 208 3.03 12.01 -12.06
CA TYR A 208 1.91 11.07 -12.10
C TYR A 208 2.20 9.93 -13.09
N LEU A 209 1.33 8.92 -13.08
CA LEU A 209 1.36 7.81 -14.02
C LEU A 209 0.28 8.05 -15.09
N LYS A 210 0.67 8.13 -16.36
CA LYS A 210 -0.24 8.50 -17.46
C LYS A 210 -1.27 7.43 -17.77
N ASN A 211 -0.87 6.16 -17.65
CA ASN A 211 -1.63 4.97 -18.03
C ASN A 211 -1.94 4.08 -16.81
N TYR A 212 -2.10 4.67 -15.62
CA TYR A 212 -2.41 3.89 -14.42
C TYR A 212 -3.80 3.25 -14.49
N ARG A 213 -4.76 3.90 -15.14
CA ARG A 213 -6.05 3.29 -15.48
C ARG A 213 -5.87 1.99 -16.27
N ASP A 214 -5.09 2.03 -17.35
CA ASP A 214 -4.85 0.87 -18.20
C ASP A 214 -4.20 -0.29 -17.41
N TYR A 215 -3.33 0.03 -16.46
CA TYR A 215 -2.77 -0.97 -15.54
C TYR A 215 -3.85 -1.62 -14.66
N LEU A 216 -4.73 -0.81 -14.06
CA LEU A 216 -5.82 -1.33 -13.24
C LEU A 216 -6.79 -2.18 -14.07
N ASP A 217 -7.08 -1.78 -15.31
CA ASP A 217 -7.99 -2.49 -16.21
C ASP A 217 -7.37 -3.81 -16.71
N ALA A 218 -6.05 -3.90 -16.82
CA ALA A 218 -5.35 -5.14 -17.15
C ALA A 218 -5.32 -6.15 -15.99
N ILE A 219 -5.09 -5.68 -14.76
CA ILE A 219 -4.86 -6.54 -13.60
C ILE A 219 -6.15 -6.91 -12.86
N THR A 220 -7.05 -5.95 -12.65
CA THR A 220 -8.26 -6.15 -11.82
C THR A 220 -9.14 -7.33 -12.27
N PRO A 221 -9.38 -7.56 -13.57
CA PRO A 221 -10.16 -8.72 -14.03
C PRO A 221 -9.52 -10.07 -13.65
N LEU A 222 -8.18 -10.17 -13.69
CA LEU A 222 -7.45 -11.39 -13.32
C LEU A 222 -7.66 -11.72 -11.84
N HIS A 223 -7.56 -10.72 -10.95
CA HIS A 223 -7.86 -10.91 -9.53
C HIS A 223 -9.31 -11.30 -9.31
N ASN A 224 -10.25 -10.62 -9.97
CA ASN A 224 -11.68 -10.92 -9.82
C ASN A 224 -12.04 -12.32 -10.29
N GLU A 225 -11.43 -12.81 -11.38
CA GLU A 225 -11.63 -14.18 -11.84
C GLU A 225 -11.18 -15.18 -10.77
N ASP A 226 -9.97 -15.00 -10.25
CA ASP A 226 -9.37 -15.84 -9.22
C ASP A 226 -10.14 -15.81 -7.89
N ILE A 227 -10.52 -14.61 -7.41
CA ILE A 227 -11.35 -14.42 -6.21
C ILE A 227 -12.64 -15.21 -6.32
N ALA A 228 -13.27 -15.20 -7.50
CA ALA A 228 -14.53 -15.86 -7.68
C ALA A 228 -14.39 -17.38 -7.91
N LYS A 229 -13.30 -17.86 -8.51
CA LYS A 229 -12.94 -19.29 -8.50
C LYS A 229 -12.78 -19.79 -7.06
N TYR A 230 -12.01 -19.07 -6.25
CA TYR A 230 -11.81 -19.41 -4.83
C TYR A 230 -13.10 -19.34 -4.02
N SER A 231 -13.93 -18.32 -4.25
CA SER A 231 -15.22 -18.17 -3.58
C SER A 231 -16.16 -19.32 -3.90
N GLU A 232 -16.21 -19.80 -5.14
CA GLU A 232 -17.02 -20.97 -5.51
C GLU A 232 -16.45 -22.25 -4.89
N ALA A 233 -15.13 -22.47 -4.97
CA ALA A 233 -14.47 -23.65 -4.40
C ALA A 233 -14.68 -23.78 -2.88
N THR A 234 -14.75 -22.65 -2.18
CA THR A 234 -14.93 -22.61 -0.71
C THR A 234 -16.38 -22.45 -0.25
N LYS A 235 -17.33 -22.26 -1.18
CA LYS A 235 -18.72 -21.92 -0.89
C LYS A 235 -19.39 -22.93 0.05
N ASN A 236 -19.26 -24.22 -0.24
CA ASN A 236 -19.91 -25.27 0.54
C ASN A 236 -19.30 -25.42 1.94
N ILE A 237 -17.97 -25.26 2.05
CA ILE A 237 -17.27 -25.24 3.33
C ILE A 237 -17.83 -24.09 4.17
N VAL A 238 -17.79 -22.86 3.63
CA VAL A 238 -18.28 -21.66 4.35
C VAL A 238 -19.76 -21.81 4.74
N ALA A 239 -20.62 -22.29 3.85
CA ALA A 239 -22.04 -22.46 4.13
C ALA A 239 -22.30 -23.46 5.29
N SER A 240 -21.66 -24.64 5.26
CA SER A 240 -21.84 -25.66 6.29
C SER A 240 -21.37 -25.19 7.66
N TYR A 241 -20.21 -24.52 7.73
CA TYR A 241 -19.71 -23.99 9.00
C TYR A 241 -20.51 -22.79 9.50
N ASN A 242 -21.00 -21.92 8.62
CA ASN A 242 -21.85 -20.79 9.00
C ASN A 242 -23.18 -21.25 9.62
N GLU A 243 -23.75 -22.36 9.15
CA GLU A 243 -24.94 -22.96 9.76
C GLU A 243 -24.66 -23.38 11.21
N LYS A 244 -23.56 -24.10 11.46
CA LYS A 244 -23.14 -24.50 12.81
C LYS A 244 -22.89 -23.30 13.72
N LEU A 245 -22.14 -22.31 13.24
CA LEU A 245 -21.81 -21.10 13.98
C LEU A 245 -23.06 -20.27 14.31
N THR A 246 -24.06 -20.26 13.42
CA THR A 246 -25.35 -19.61 13.67
C THR A 246 -26.10 -20.29 14.82
N ALA A 247 -26.11 -21.62 14.85
CA ALA A 247 -26.70 -22.38 15.96
C ALA A 247 -25.96 -22.12 17.28
N TYR A 248 -24.63 -22.04 17.26
CA TYR A 248 -23.85 -21.68 18.45
C TYR A 248 -24.11 -20.27 18.93
N LYS A 249 -24.25 -19.30 18.02
CA LYS A 249 -24.63 -17.91 18.38
C LYS A 249 -25.99 -17.87 19.09
N ALA A 250 -26.98 -18.63 18.63
CA ALA A 250 -28.28 -18.72 19.28
C ALA A 250 -28.19 -19.34 20.69
N ARG A 251 -27.41 -20.42 20.84
CA ARG A 251 -27.16 -21.05 22.15
C ARG A 251 -26.40 -20.14 23.10
N PHE A 252 -25.37 -19.44 22.61
CA PHE A 252 -24.63 -18.45 23.37
C PHE A 252 -25.57 -17.36 23.88
N ALA A 253 -26.39 -16.78 23.01
CA ALA A 253 -27.35 -15.74 23.38
C ALA A 253 -28.35 -16.22 24.45
N ALA A 254 -28.80 -17.48 24.39
CA ALA A 254 -29.66 -18.05 25.42
C ALA A 254 -28.94 -18.23 26.77
N LEU A 255 -27.67 -18.67 26.75
CA LEU A 255 -26.86 -18.86 27.95
C LEU A 255 -26.40 -17.54 28.59
N SER A 256 -26.16 -16.51 27.78
CA SER A 256 -25.65 -15.20 28.22
C SER A 256 -26.73 -14.23 28.66
N GLN A 257 -28.01 -14.63 28.68
CA GLN A 257 -29.09 -13.78 29.19
C GLN A 257 -28.98 -13.63 30.70
N THR A 258 -28.81 -12.38 31.16
CA THR A 258 -28.76 -12.05 32.58
C THR A 258 -29.58 -10.79 32.86
N SER A 259 -30.33 -10.79 33.96
CA SER A 259 -31.04 -9.61 34.47
C SER A 259 -30.23 -8.83 35.51
N SER A 260 -29.20 -9.44 36.10
CA SER A 260 -28.34 -8.86 37.13
C SER A 260 -27.06 -8.23 36.58
N GLY A 261 -26.75 -8.46 35.29
CA GLY A 261 -25.49 -8.03 34.67
C GLY A 261 -24.30 -8.94 34.98
N THR A 262 -24.53 -10.07 35.68
CA THR A 262 -23.51 -11.09 36.01
C THR A 262 -24.00 -12.48 35.63
N PHE A 263 -23.08 -13.39 35.30
CA PHE A 263 -23.42 -14.79 34.98
C PHE A 263 -23.44 -15.65 36.25
N THR A 264 -24.42 -16.57 36.33
CA THR A 264 -24.40 -17.62 37.37
C THR A 264 -23.30 -18.65 37.09
N ALA A 265 -22.96 -19.48 38.08
CA ALA A 265 -21.96 -20.55 37.90
C ALA A 265 -22.36 -21.54 36.78
N GLU A 266 -23.65 -21.87 36.67
CA GLU A 266 -24.19 -22.74 35.62
C GLU A 266 -24.09 -22.08 34.24
N GLN A 267 -24.36 -20.78 34.15
CA GLN A 267 -24.21 -20.04 32.90
C GLN A 267 -22.76 -19.98 32.45
N LYS A 268 -21.83 -19.67 33.37
CA LYS A 268 -20.39 -19.70 33.08
C LYS A 268 -19.95 -21.06 32.58
N ALA A 269 -20.27 -22.14 33.30
CA ALA A 269 -19.92 -23.51 32.88
C ALA A 269 -20.52 -23.89 31.51
N GLY A 270 -21.75 -23.44 31.22
CA GLY A 270 -22.39 -23.65 29.92
C GLY A 270 -21.74 -22.87 28.79
N LEU A 271 -21.36 -21.61 29.03
CA LEU A 271 -20.65 -20.77 28.07
C LEU A 271 -19.23 -21.30 27.82
N GLU A 272 -18.51 -21.69 28.87
CA GLU A 272 -17.19 -22.33 28.77
C GLU A 272 -17.27 -23.59 27.93
N ALA A 273 -18.19 -24.50 28.25
CA ALA A 273 -18.35 -25.74 27.51
C ALA A 273 -18.71 -25.50 26.02
N LEU A 274 -19.61 -24.56 25.73
CA LEU A 274 -19.99 -24.20 24.37
C LEU A 274 -18.78 -23.67 23.58
N VAL A 275 -18.04 -22.73 24.16
CA VAL A 275 -16.93 -22.07 23.46
C VAL A 275 -15.73 -23.01 23.29
N GLU A 276 -15.30 -23.67 24.36
CA GLU A 276 -14.09 -24.50 24.38
C GLU A 276 -14.27 -25.81 23.60
N LYS A 277 -15.44 -26.46 23.71
CA LYS A 277 -15.65 -27.80 23.12
C LYS A 277 -16.32 -27.77 21.75
N GLU A 278 -17.00 -26.68 21.39
CA GLU A 278 -17.75 -26.60 20.15
C GLU A 278 -17.29 -25.45 19.25
N VAL A 279 -17.30 -24.21 19.73
CA VAL A 279 -17.01 -23.03 18.88
C VAL A 279 -15.55 -23.01 18.41
N ILE A 280 -14.59 -23.08 19.33
CA ILE A 280 -13.15 -23.04 18.99
C ILE A 280 -12.76 -24.19 18.06
N PRO A 281 -13.10 -25.47 18.35
CA PRO A 281 -12.79 -26.58 17.46
C PRO A 281 -13.45 -26.44 16.08
N THR A 282 -14.68 -25.91 16.02
CA THR A 282 -15.39 -25.69 14.74
C THR A 282 -14.71 -24.61 13.90
N LEU A 283 -14.26 -23.51 14.51
CA LEU A 283 -13.50 -22.46 13.82
C LEU A 283 -12.15 -22.98 13.30
N GLN A 284 -11.44 -23.78 14.11
CA GLN A 284 -10.18 -24.42 13.71
C GLN A 284 -10.38 -25.41 12.56
N ALA A 285 -11.41 -26.25 12.63
CA ALA A 285 -11.75 -27.19 11.56
C ALA A 285 -12.13 -26.47 10.26
N ARG A 286 -12.91 -25.38 10.34
CA ARG A 286 -13.21 -24.51 9.18
C ARG A 286 -11.92 -23.96 8.56
N GLN A 287 -11.02 -23.43 9.37
CA GLN A 287 -9.75 -22.87 8.88
C GLN A 287 -8.88 -23.96 8.22
N GLN A 288 -8.83 -25.16 8.79
CA GLN A 288 -8.09 -26.28 8.24
C GLN A 288 -8.67 -26.76 6.90
N GLU A 289 -9.99 -26.88 6.79
CA GLU A 289 -10.64 -27.22 5.52
C GLU A 289 -10.41 -26.13 4.46
N LEU A 290 -10.54 -24.84 4.83
CA LEU A 290 -10.25 -23.73 3.91
C LEU A 290 -8.79 -23.73 3.45
N ALA A 291 -7.84 -24.02 4.35
CA ALA A 291 -6.42 -24.11 4.03
C ALA A 291 -6.07 -25.31 3.11
N SER A 292 -6.96 -26.30 3.01
CA SER A 292 -6.80 -27.43 2.08
C SER A 292 -7.22 -27.08 0.64
N VAL A 293 -7.95 -25.98 0.45
CA VAL A 293 -8.35 -25.50 -0.87
C VAL A 293 -7.21 -24.68 -1.47
N GLU A 294 -6.82 -25.02 -2.70
CA GLU A 294 -5.83 -24.23 -3.44
C GLU A 294 -6.31 -22.78 -3.60
N VAL A 295 -5.43 -21.83 -3.26
CA VAL A 295 -5.71 -20.40 -3.36
C VAL A 295 -5.08 -19.88 -4.66
N PRO A 296 -5.88 -19.55 -5.69
CA PRO A 296 -5.37 -18.90 -6.89
C PRO A 296 -4.64 -17.60 -6.53
N PRO A 297 -3.58 -17.22 -7.24
CA PRO A 297 -2.75 -16.09 -6.82
C PRO A 297 -3.52 -14.78 -6.65
N GLY A 298 -4.44 -14.45 -7.57
CA GLY A 298 -5.27 -13.24 -7.47
C GLY A 298 -6.25 -13.24 -6.28
N ALA A 299 -6.52 -14.41 -5.69
CA ALA A 299 -7.42 -14.59 -4.54
C ALA A 299 -6.70 -14.56 -3.18
N ARG A 300 -5.37 -14.43 -3.15
CA ARG A 300 -4.58 -14.43 -1.90
C ARG A 300 -5.09 -13.43 -0.88
N TYR A 301 -5.40 -12.21 -1.29
CA TYR A 301 -5.99 -11.21 -0.39
C TYR A 301 -7.24 -11.71 0.33
N LEU A 302 -8.19 -12.29 -0.40
CA LEU A 302 -9.43 -12.78 0.19
C LEU A 302 -9.15 -13.93 1.17
N ALA A 303 -8.24 -14.83 0.81
CA ALA A 303 -7.84 -15.93 1.69
C ALA A 303 -7.21 -15.40 2.99
N ASP A 304 -6.26 -14.46 2.89
CA ASP A 304 -5.59 -13.85 4.02
C ASP A 304 -6.59 -13.11 4.94
N GLN A 305 -7.55 -12.37 4.37
CA GLN A 305 -8.59 -11.69 5.14
C GLN A 305 -9.49 -12.69 5.89
N ARG A 306 -9.87 -13.81 5.28
CA ARG A 306 -10.66 -14.86 5.95
C ARG A 306 -9.88 -15.54 7.07
N GLN A 307 -8.60 -15.80 6.86
CA GLN A 307 -7.72 -16.34 7.89
C GLN A 307 -7.59 -15.36 9.05
N GLN A 308 -7.32 -14.08 8.76
CA GLN A 308 -7.20 -13.03 9.78
C GLN A 308 -8.48 -12.87 10.60
N ALA A 309 -9.66 -12.89 9.97
CA ALA A 309 -10.94 -12.87 10.69
C ALA A 309 -11.02 -14.03 11.67
N THR A 310 -10.75 -15.26 11.21
CA THR A 310 -10.80 -16.46 12.05
C THR A 310 -9.80 -16.41 13.21
N GLU A 311 -8.58 -15.95 12.98
CA GLU A 311 -7.57 -15.77 14.02
C GLU A 311 -7.99 -14.76 15.08
N LEU A 312 -8.58 -13.63 14.67
CA LEU A 312 -9.11 -12.63 15.60
C LEU A 312 -10.30 -13.19 16.39
N THR A 313 -11.22 -13.93 15.76
CA THR A 313 -12.33 -14.61 16.44
C THR A 313 -11.81 -15.60 17.49
N LEU A 314 -10.82 -16.42 17.15
CA LEU A 314 -10.23 -17.39 18.06
C LEU A 314 -9.59 -16.72 19.28
N LYS A 315 -8.80 -15.65 19.07
CA LYS A 315 -8.22 -14.88 20.17
C LYS A 315 -9.31 -14.23 21.03
N ALA A 316 -10.34 -13.66 20.42
CA ALA A 316 -11.46 -13.07 21.14
C ALA A 316 -12.15 -14.10 22.06
N TRP A 317 -12.39 -15.32 21.57
CA TRP A 317 -12.95 -16.39 22.38
C TRP A 317 -12.02 -16.86 23.51
N GLN A 318 -10.71 -16.90 23.28
CA GLN A 318 -9.73 -17.26 24.31
C GLN A 318 -9.72 -16.23 25.44
N HIS A 319 -9.69 -14.93 25.12
CA HIS A 319 -9.78 -13.85 26.09
C HIS A 319 -11.15 -13.85 26.81
N PHE A 320 -12.25 -14.12 26.08
CA PHE A 320 -13.56 -14.25 26.70
C PHE A 320 -13.61 -15.38 27.74
N LEU A 321 -13.06 -16.56 27.40
CA LEU A 321 -12.97 -17.70 28.32
C LEU A 321 -12.13 -17.36 29.57
N ALA A 322 -10.97 -16.72 29.38
CA ALA A 322 -10.13 -16.28 30.49
C ALA A 322 -10.88 -15.29 31.41
N GLY A 323 -11.60 -14.34 30.81
CA GLY A 323 -12.39 -13.34 31.53
C GLY A 323 -13.51 -13.95 32.36
N ILE A 324 -14.33 -14.85 31.81
CA ILE A 324 -15.44 -15.45 32.58
C ILE A 324 -14.95 -16.42 33.67
N LYS A 325 -13.84 -17.12 33.43
CA LYS A 325 -13.26 -18.10 34.35
C LYS A 325 -12.60 -17.44 35.56
N ASN A 326 -11.93 -16.31 35.35
CA ASN A 326 -11.16 -15.60 36.37
C ASN A 326 -11.89 -14.37 36.93
N ASP A 327 -13.09 -14.05 36.43
CA ASP A 327 -13.79 -12.79 36.70
C ASP A 327 -12.92 -11.56 36.37
N ASP A 328 -12.18 -11.65 35.26
CA ASP A 328 -11.23 -10.64 34.82
C ASP A 328 -11.85 -9.70 33.77
N PRO A 329 -12.15 -8.43 34.13
CA PRO A 329 -12.76 -7.47 33.21
C PRO A 329 -11.80 -7.00 32.10
N ASP A 330 -10.48 -7.04 32.31
CA ASP A 330 -9.51 -6.60 31.30
C ASP A 330 -9.43 -7.63 30.16
N GLU A 331 -9.50 -8.92 30.49
CA GLU A 331 -9.65 -10.01 29.52
C GLU A 331 -10.93 -9.88 28.69
N LEU A 332 -12.05 -9.51 29.32
CA LEU A 332 -13.32 -9.26 28.60
C LEU A 332 -13.23 -8.03 27.69
N ALA A 333 -12.60 -6.95 28.13
CA ALA A 333 -12.38 -5.76 27.32
C ALA A 333 -11.47 -6.03 26.12
N GLN A 334 -10.45 -6.88 26.30
CA GLN A 334 -9.59 -7.34 25.22
C GLN A 334 -10.35 -8.21 24.21
N ALA A 335 -11.20 -9.14 24.69
CA ALA A 335 -12.08 -9.94 23.83
C ALA A 335 -13.00 -9.06 22.98
N GLU A 336 -13.63 -8.05 23.58
CA GLU A 336 -14.48 -7.10 22.85
C GLU A 336 -13.69 -6.30 21.79
N THR A 337 -12.48 -5.87 22.13
CA THR A 337 -11.59 -5.14 21.21
C THR A 337 -11.24 -6.00 20.00
N LEU A 338 -10.88 -7.27 20.21
CA LEU A 338 -10.57 -8.22 19.13
C LEU A 338 -11.79 -8.53 18.28
N ASN A 339 -12.98 -8.66 18.89
CA ASN A 339 -14.23 -8.85 18.16
C ASN A 339 -14.58 -7.63 17.27
N LYS A 340 -14.30 -6.40 17.72
CA LYS A 340 -14.45 -5.20 16.88
C LYS A 340 -13.48 -5.17 15.70
N GLN A 341 -12.25 -5.65 15.90
CA GLN A 341 -11.27 -5.78 14.81
C GLN A 341 -11.70 -6.84 13.81
N GLU A 342 -12.17 -7.99 14.29
CA GLU A 342 -12.71 -9.08 13.49
C GLU A 342 -13.86 -8.60 12.60
N LEU A 343 -14.85 -7.90 13.18
CA LEU A 343 -15.97 -7.36 12.42
C LEU A 343 -15.53 -6.45 11.27
N ALA A 344 -14.47 -5.66 11.47
CA ALA A 344 -13.94 -4.81 10.40
C ALA A 344 -13.32 -5.63 9.26
N VAL A 345 -12.69 -6.77 9.57
CA VAL A 345 -12.13 -7.72 8.59
C VAL A 345 -13.25 -8.50 7.90
N ASP A 346 -14.26 -8.97 8.62
CA ASP A 346 -15.40 -9.70 8.05
C ASP A 346 -16.21 -8.84 7.07
N LEU A 347 -16.48 -7.58 7.44
CA LEU A 347 -17.07 -6.60 6.51
C LEU A 347 -16.22 -6.39 5.26
N ARG A 348 -14.90 -6.50 5.36
CA ARG A 348 -13.99 -6.41 4.21
C ARG A 348 -14.06 -7.63 3.32
N VAL A 349 -14.13 -8.82 3.91
CA VAL A 349 -14.36 -10.08 3.19
C VAL A 349 -15.66 -9.98 2.38
N ASP A 350 -16.74 -9.52 3.02
CA ASP A 350 -18.04 -9.28 2.39
C ASP A 350 -17.94 -8.30 1.21
N ASP A 351 -17.27 -7.18 1.42
CA ASP A 351 -17.06 -6.15 0.40
C ASP A 351 -16.27 -6.67 -0.82
N ILE A 352 -15.24 -7.51 -0.61
CA ILE A 352 -14.47 -8.15 -1.68
C ILE A 352 -15.39 -9.05 -2.50
N ILE A 353 -16.11 -9.96 -1.85
CA ILE A 353 -17.01 -10.93 -2.52
C ILE A 353 -18.11 -10.22 -3.30
N ARG A 354 -18.77 -9.22 -2.69
CA ARG A 354 -19.83 -8.44 -3.35
C ARG A 354 -19.32 -7.71 -4.58
N HIS A 355 -18.17 -7.05 -4.48
CA HIS A 355 -17.59 -6.33 -5.62
C HIS A 355 -17.26 -7.27 -6.76
N THR A 356 -16.62 -8.41 -6.49
CA THR A 356 -16.32 -9.39 -7.52
C THR A 356 -17.58 -9.97 -8.18
N ALA A 357 -18.66 -10.19 -7.41
CA ALA A 357 -19.94 -10.63 -7.96
C ALA A 357 -20.55 -9.57 -8.91
N ILE A 358 -20.52 -8.30 -8.53
CA ILE A 358 -20.94 -7.18 -9.40
C ILE A 358 -20.08 -7.16 -10.67
N SER A 359 -18.75 -7.26 -10.53
CA SER A 359 -17.84 -7.25 -11.68
C SER A 359 -18.09 -8.38 -12.68
N ARG A 360 -18.45 -9.59 -12.22
CA ARG A 360 -18.81 -10.71 -13.11
C ARG A 360 -20.12 -10.53 -13.89
N SER A 361 -21.03 -9.71 -13.37
CA SER A 361 -22.30 -9.42 -14.06
C SER A 361 -22.11 -8.46 -15.24
N ILE A 362 -20.90 -7.90 -15.40
CA ILE A 362 -20.50 -7.04 -16.51
C ILE A 362 -20.05 -7.94 -17.67
N PRO A 363 -20.68 -7.88 -18.86
CA PRO A 363 -20.18 -8.58 -20.03
C PRO A 363 -18.74 -8.13 -20.33
N ASN A 364 -17.84 -9.06 -20.66
CA ASN A 364 -16.53 -8.71 -21.22
C ASN A 364 -16.76 -7.83 -22.45
N LEU A 365 -16.53 -6.53 -22.33
CA LEU A 365 -16.54 -5.63 -23.47
C LEU A 365 -15.19 -5.75 -24.18
N PRO A 366 -15.20 -5.81 -25.53
CA PRO A 366 -14.02 -6.06 -26.35
C PRO A 366 -12.97 -4.95 -26.30
#